data_AF-A0A3B8VAG0-F1
#
_entry.id   AF-A0A3B8VAG0-F1
#
_cell.length_a   1.000
_cell.length_b   1.000
_cell.length_c   1.000
_cell.angle_alpha   90.00
_cell.angle_beta   90.00
_cell.angle_gamma   90.00
#
_symmetry.space_group_name_H-M   'P 1'
#
loop_
_entity.id
_entity.type
_entity.pdbx_description
1 polymer ?
#
loop_
_entity_poly.entity_id
_entity_poly.type
_entity_poly.pdbx_seq_one_letter_code
_entity_poly.pdbx_strand_id
1 'polypeptide(L)'
;MSIDLNSRDEFEFRHNGPDKEQQAAMLSTIGVSSLDELIDKTVPENIRIRKPLNLPEALNEHRFLKEFKQIASKNKVFRSFIGMGYYDTVLPTVIQRNILENPAWYTAYTPYQAEIAQGRLEMLINFQTMIMDLTGMEIANASLLDEGTAAAEAMSMFMGFRKGAKKQATKFFVDENTHPQTIDVIQTRAIPIGVELVIDSVDRLDVSDTGYFGALIQNPDTFGNVRDLTAVIDAAHENDVLVAVASDLLALTVMKSPGAMGADVVVGTSQRFGVPMGFGGPHAAFFATREAYKRNIPGRIIGVSIDAEGKPAYRMALQTREQHIRREKATSNICTAQVLLAVISAAYALYHGPKGLRRIGERVYGL
;
A
#
# COMPACT_ATOMS: atom_id res chain seq x y z
N MET A 1 -22.04 -52.94 -8.65
CA MET A 1 -21.76 -51.54 -8.27
C MET A 1 -20.48 -51.57 -7.44
N SER A 2 -19.38 -51.02 -7.96
CA SER A 2 -18.13 -50.91 -7.21
C SER A 2 -18.23 -49.68 -6.30
N ILE A 3 -18.17 -49.88 -4.98
CA ILE A 3 -18.15 -48.78 -4.01
C ILE A 3 -16.69 -48.54 -3.65
N ASP A 4 -16.18 -47.35 -3.96
CA ASP A 4 -14.83 -46.94 -3.55
C ASP A 4 -14.88 -46.23 -2.20
N LEU A 5 -14.45 -46.92 -1.15
CA LEU A 5 -14.35 -46.39 0.21
C LEU A 5 -13.10 -45.53 0.44
N ASN A 6 -12.19 -45.48 -0.54
CA ASN A 6 -10.95 -44.70 -0.47
C ASN A 6 -11.04 -43.39 -1.26
N SER A 7 -12.18 -43.10 -1.90
CA SER A 7 -12.39 -41.81 -2.57
C SER A 7 -12.22 -40.67 -1.57
N ARG A 8 -11.21 -39.84 -1.81
CA ARG A 8 -10.94 -38.63 -1.03
C ARG A 8 -11.31 -37.42 -1.89
N ASP A 9 -11.93 -36.42 -1.26
CA ASP A 9 -12.15 -35.12 -1.91
C ASP A 9 -10.80 -34.43 -2.12
N GLU A 10 -10.37 -34.30 -3.38
CA GLU A 10 -9.09 -33.70 -3.76
C GLU A 10 -9.29 -32.26 -4.23
N PHE A 11 -8.59 -31.33 -3.59
CA PHE A 11 -8.74 -29.89 -3.86
C PHE A 11 -8.40 -29.53 -5.32
N GLU A 12 -7.53 -30.30 -5.98
CA GLU A 12 -7.14 -30.04 -7.36
C GLU A 12 -8.32 -30.07 -8.33
N PHE A 13 -9.37 -30.86 -8.08
CA PHE A 13 -10.57 -30.90 -8.92
C PHE A 13 -11.52 -29.72 -8.69
N ARG A 14 -11.29 -28.93 -7.62
CA ARG A 14 -11.97 -27.64 -7.39
C ARG A 14 -11.17 -26.47 -7.96
N HIS A 15 -9.85 -26.60 -7.95
CA HIS A 15 -8.92 -25.57 -8.41
C HIS A 15 -8.75 -25.57 -9.93
N ASN A 16 -8.54 -26.76 -10.52
CA ASN A 16 -8.38 -26.92 -11.96
C ASN A 16 -9.76 -27.04 -12.60
N GLY A 17 -10.10 -26.06 -13.44
CA GLY A 17 -11.39 -26.06 -14.16
C GLY A 17 -11.55 -27.24 -15.13
N PRO A 18 -10.57 -27.53 -16.01
CA PRO A 18 -10.71 -28.60 -16.99
C PRO A 18 -10.65 -30.01 -16.40
N ASP A 19 -11.69 -30.80 -16.61
CA ASP A 19 -11.69 -32.24 -16.29
C ASP A 19 -10.96 -33.08 -17.35
N LYS A 20 -10.93 -34.41 -17.18
CA LYS A 20 -10.22 -35.32 -18.10
C LYS A 20 -10.79 -35.33 -19.52
N GLU A 21 -12.09 -35.17 -19.68
CA GLU A 21 -12.77 -35.19 -20.99
C GLU A 21 -12.50 -33.89 -21.74
N GLN A 22 -12.58 -32.76 -21.03
CA GLN A 22 -12.20 -31.45 -21.54
C GLN A 22 -10.71 -31.38 -21.89
N GLN A 23 -9.83 -31.94 -21.04
CA GLN A 23 -8.41 -32.06 -21.33
C GLN A 23 -8.16 -32.87 -22.61
N ALA A 24 -8.82 -34.02 -22.79
CA ALA A 24 -8.69 -34.82 -24.00
C ALA A 24 -9.15 -34.05 -25.26
N ALA A 25 -10.27 -33.32 -25.18
CA ALA A 25 -10.74 -32.50 -26.28
C ALA A 25 -9.77 -31.37 -26.65
N MET A 26 -9.19 -30.69 -25.64
CA MET A 26 -8.17 -29.66 -25.85
C MET A 26 -6.89 -30.24 -26.47
N LEU A 27 -6.40 -31.37 -25.96
CA LEU A 27 -5.21 -32.06 -26.49
C LEU A 27 -5.40 -32.48 -27.96
N SER A 28 -6.58 -33.02 -28.28
CA SER A 28 -6.94 -33.35 -29.66
C SER A 28 -6.95 -32.13 -30.57
N THR A 29 -7.49 -30.99 -30.09
CA THR A 29 -7.53 -29.73 -30.85
C THR A 29 -6.14 -29.22 -31.20
N ILE A 30 -5.17 -29.34 -30.29
CA ILE A 30 -3.79 -28.89 -30.48
C ILE A 30 -2.87 -29.98 -31.08
N GLY A 31 -3.41 -31.17 -31.38
CA GLY A 31 -2.69 -32.24 -32.09
C GLY A 31 -1.63 -32.95 -31.26
N VAL A 32 -1.80 -33.07 -29.94
CA VAL A 32 -0.94 -33.90 -29.07
C VAL A 32 -1.77 -34.98 -28.36
N SER A 33 -1.11 -36.08 -28.00
CA SER A 33 -1.73 -37.28 -27.44
C SER A 33 -1.85 -37.26 -25.91
N SER A 34 -1.09 -36.40 -25.23
CA SER A 34 -1.04 -36.34 -23.75
C SER A 34 -0.54 -34.99 -23.24
N LEU A 35 -0.78 -34.73 -21.96
CA LEU A 35 -0.14 -33.60 -21.25
C LEU A 35 1.38 -33.73 -21.24
N ASP A 36 1.92 -34.94 -21.09
CA ASP A 36 3.38 -35.16 -21.12
C ASP A 36 3.97 -34.76 -22.47
N GLU A 37 3.34 -35.15 -23.58
CA GLU A 37 3.77 -34.72 -24.93
C GLU A 37 3.69 -33.20 -25.11
N LEU A 38 2.62 -32.56 -24.60
CA LEU A 38 2.49 -31.10 -24.61
C LEU A 38 3.66 -30.45 -23.85
N ILE A 39 3.96 -30.94 -22.66
CA ILE A 39 5.05 -30.42 -21.85
C ILE A 39 6.37 -30.66 -22.58
N ASP A 40 6.67 -31.88 -23.06
CA ASP A 40 7.83 -32.29 -23.89
C ASP A 40 8.13 -31.32 -25.03
N LYS A 41 7.10 -30.89 -25.76
CA LYS A 41 7.23 -29.92 -26.86
C LYS A 41 7.36 -28.46 -26.41
N THR A 42 6.98 -28.13 -25.17
CA THR A 42 6.90 -26.75 -24.67
C THR A 42 8.12 -26.33 -23.85
N VAL A 43 8.56 -27.16 -22.90
CA VAL A 43 9.59 -26.78 -21.91
C VAL A 43 10.94 -27.40 -22.28
N PRO A 44 12.04 -26.65 -22.46
CA PRO A 44 13.32 -27.25 -22.79
C PRO A 44 13.78 -28.30 -21.76
N GLU A 45 14.15 -29.49 -22.23
CA GLU A 45 14.42 -30.65 -21.38
C GLU A 45 15.57 -30.42 -20.38
N ASN A 46 16.57 -29.64 -20.78
CA ASN A 46 17.78 -29.36 -20.00
C ASN A 46 17.53 -28.50 -18.76
N ILE A 47 16.40 -27.79 -18.67
CA ILE A 47 16.02 -26.99 -17.49
C ILE A 47 14.91 -27.66 -16.65
N ARG A 48 14.45 -28.86 -17.03
CA ARG A 48 13.38 -29.54 -16.30
C ARG A 48 13.88 -30.18 -15.02
N ILE A 49 13.05 -30.08 -14.00
CA ILE A 49 13.17 -30.86 -12.79
C ILE A 49 12.98 -32.34 -13.13
N ARG A 50 13.98 -33.18 -12.82
CA ARG A 50 13.99 -34.61 -13.15
C ARG A 50 13.32 -35.50 -12.10
N LYS A 51 13.04 -34.97 -10.92
CA LYS A 51 12.44 -35.70 -9.80
C LYS A 51 11.19 -34.96 -9.33
N PRO A 52 10.12 -35.66 -8.93
CA PRO A 52 8.96 -35.00 -8.34
C PRO A 52 9.37 -34.07 -7.19
N LEU A 53 8.59 -33.00 -6.98
CA LEU A 53 8.79 -32.12 -5.83
C LEU A 53 8.67 -32.93 -4.53
N ASN A 54 9.62 -32.75 -3.62
CA ASN A 54 9.58 -33.39 -2.31
C ASN A 54 8.67 -32.60 -1.37
N LEU A 55 7.35 -32.86 -1.46
CA LEU A 55 6.31 -32.19 -0.69
C LEU A 55 5.60 -33.19 0.25
N PRO A 56 5.01 -32.72 1.36
CA PRO A 56 4.10 -33.54 2.16
C PRO A 56 2.91 -34.06 1.33
N GLU A 57 2.26 -35.11 1.82
CA GLU A 57 1.01 -35.59 1.24
C GLU A 57 -0.02 -34.46 1.16
N ALA A 58 -0.72 -34.36 0.03
CA ALA A 58 -1.76 -33.37 -0.16
C ALA A 58 -2.88 -33.55 0.88
N LEU A 59 -3.31 -32.43 1.46
CA LEU A 59 -4.45 -32.40 2.37
C LEU A 59 -5.71 -32.03 1.58
N ASN A 60 -6.84 -32.66 1.92
CA ASN A 60 -8.13 -32.12 1.50
C ASN A 60 -8.46 -30.82 2.26
N GLU A 61 -9.42 -30.06 1.75
CA GLU A 61 -9.77 -28.74 2.28
C GLU A 61 -10.16 -28.79 3.77
N HIS A 62 -10.97 -29.78 4.16
CA HIS A 62 -11.41 -29.94 5.55
C HIS A 62 -10.24 -30.21 6.51
N ARG A 63 -9.34 -31.12 6.12
CA ARG A 63 -8.16 -31.49 6.91
C ARG A 63 -7.18 -30.33 7.00
N PHE A 64 -6.97 -29.61 5.90
CA PHE A 64 -6.15 -28.40 5.87
C PHE A 64 -6.63 -27.38 6.90
N LEU A 65 -7.93 -27.02 6.90
CA LEU A 65 -8.48 -26.05 7.87
C LEU A 65 -8.33 -26.52 9.32
N LYS A 66 -8.54 -27.82 9.59
CA LYS A 66 -8.38 -28.40 10.92
C LYS A 66 -6.93 -28.31 11.40
N GLU A 67 -5.97 -28.70 10.58
CA GLU A 67 -4.54 -28.65 10.92
C GLU A 67 -4.03 -27.21 11.02
N PHE A 68 -4.44 -26.33 10.09
CA PHE A 68 -4.09 -24.92 10.12
C PHE A 68 -4.59 -24.23 11.40
N LYS A 69 -5.81 -24.56 11.86
CA LYS A 69 -6.33 -24.03 13.13
C LYS A 69 -5.48 -24.41 14.34
N GLN A 70 -4.87 -25.60 14.33
CA GLN A 70 -3.94 -26.01 15.40
C GLN A 70 -2.67 -25.16 15.38
N ILE A 71 -2.13 -24.87 14.20
CA ILE A 71 -0.98 -23.98 14.05
C ILE A 71 -1.34 -22.57 14.52
N ALA A 72 -2.45 -22.00 14.03
CA ALA A 72 -2.91 -20.67 14.39
C ALA A 72 -3.18 -20.53 15.90
N SER A 73 -3.67 -21.60 16.56
CA SER A 73 -3.94 -21.60 18.01
C SER A 73 -2.69 -21.48 18.90
N LYS A 74 -1.49 -21.65 18.33
CA LYS A 74 -0.22 -21.43 19.06
C LYS A 74 0.08 -19.94 19.25
N ASN A 75 -0.53 -19.07 18.44
CA ASN A 75 -0.37 -17.63 18.58
C ASN A 75 -1.07 -17.16 19.86
N LYS A 76 -0.43 -16.22 20.56
CA LYS A 76 -0.99 -15.57 21.75
C LYS A 76 -1.44 -14.17 21.37
N VAL A 77 -2.74 -13.90 21.46
CA VAL A 77 -3.31 -12.58 21.15
C VAL A 77 -3.27 -11.74 22.43
N PHE A 78 -2.33 -10.78 22.47
CA PHE A 78 -2.22 -9.81 23.56
C PHE A 78 -2.94 -8.51 23.20
N ARG A 79 -3.25 -7.70 24.23
CA ARG A 79 -3.53 -6.27 24.03
C ARG A 79 -2.18 -5.57 23.85
N SER A 80 -1.82 -5.30 22.61
CA SER A 80 -0.53 -4.71 22.26
C SER A 80 -0.64 -3.19 22.19
N PHE A 81 -0.01 -2.50 23.16
CA PHE A 81 0.15 -1.04 23.17
C PHE A 81 1.57 -0.64 22.77
N ILE A 82 2.20 -1.42 21.88
CA ILE A 82 3.55 -1.15 21.37
C ILE A 82 3.55 0.13 20.53
N GLY A 83 2.48 0.40 19.79
CA GLY A 83 2.39 1.54 18.88
C GLY A 83 3.27 1.33 17.66
N MET A 84 4.21 2.25 17.42
CA MET A 84 5.19 2.15 16.33
C MET A 84 4.55 1.98 14.94
N GLY A 85 3.43 2.67 14.69
CA GLY A 85 2.73 2.64 13.39
C GLY A 85 1.66 1.55 13.27
N TYR A 86 1.50 0.68 14.28
CA TYR A 86 0.47 -0.34 14.31
C TYR A 86 -0.38 -0.20 15.56
N TYR A 87 -1.68 0.01 15.36
CA TYR A 87 -2.62 0.26 16.43
C TYR A 87 -3.81 -0.67 16.26
N ASP A 88 -4.18 -1.37 17.33
CA ASP A 88 -5.37 -2.22 17.28
C ASP A 88 -6.61 -1.39 16.94
N THR A 89 -7.51 -1.97 16.15
CA THR A 89 -8.69 -1.28 15.62
C THR A 89 -9.85 -2.25 15.45
N VAL A 90 -11.05 -1.70 15.51
CA VAL A 90 -12.27 -2.48 15.28
C VAL A 90 -12.59 -2.41 13.79
N LEU A 91 -12.42 -3.52 13.08
CA LEU A 91 -12.98 -3.71 11.75
C LEU A 91 -14.51 -3.85 11.87
N PRO A 92 -15.33 -2.93 11.34
CA PRO A 92 -16.78 -3.06 11.40
C PRO A 92 -17.22 -4.35 10.71
N THR A 93 -18.06 -5.14 11.38
CA THR A 93 -18.47 -6.48 10.90
C THR A 93 -19.17 -6.45 9.55
N VAL A 94 -19.88 -5.35 9.24
CA VAL A 94 -20.49 -5.13 7.93
C VAL A 94 -19.43 -4.97 6.83
N ILE A 95 -18.29 -4.35 7.12
CA ILE A 95 -17.17 -4.19 6.18
C ILE A 95 -16.41 -5.52 6.06
N GLN A 96 -16.16 -6.21 7.17
CA GLN A 96 -15.54 -7.54 7.16
C GLN A 96 -16.31 -8.49 6.24
N ARG A 97 -17.61 -8.65 6.49
CA ARG A 97 -18.42 -9.64 5.79
C ARG A 97 -18.66 -9.29 4.32
N ASN A 98 -18.94 -8.01 4.01
CA ASN A 98 -19.41 -7.62 2.69
C ASN A 98 -18.30 -7.11 1.75
N ILE A 99 -17.09 -6.87 2.27
CA ILE A 99 -15.92 -6.46 1.47
C ILE A 99 -14.77 -7.46 1.63
N LEU A 100 -14.23 -7.64 2.85
CA LEU A 100 -13.04 -8.47 3.06
C LEU A 100 -13.31 -9.96 2.74
N GLU A 101 -14.45 -10.48 3.17
CA GLU A 101 -14.87 -11.88 2.98
C GLU A 101 -15.73 -12.07 1.73
N ASN A 102 -15.78 -11.08 0.83
CA ASN A 102 -16.62 -11.12 -0.38
C ASN A 102 -15.77 -11.25 -1.65
N PRO A 103 -15.83 -12.39 -2.38
CA PRO A 103 -15.03 -12.59 -3.58
C PRO A 103 -15.28 -11.57 -4.68
N ALA A 104 -16.46 -10.94 -4.73
CA ALA A 104 -16.73 -9.87 -5.69
C ALA A 104 -15.80 -8.65 -5.53
N TRP A 105 -15.22 -8.45 -4.34
CA TRP A 105 -14.29 -7.35 -4.05
C TRP A 105 -12.81 -7.74 -4.17
N TYR A 106 -12.44 -8.99 -3.86
CA TYR A 106 -11.03 -9.40 -3.79
C TYR A 106 -10.52 -10.24 -4.97
N THR A 107 -11.39 -10.72 -5.86
CA THR A 107 -10.96 -11.55 -7.01
C THR A 107 -10.59 -10.74 -8.25
N ALA A 108 -11.16 -9.54 -8.41
CA ALA A 108 -10.79 -8.64 -9.49
C ALA A 108 -9.38 -8.06 -9.28
N TYR A 109 -8.69 -7.77 -10.37
CA TYR A 109 -7.35 -7.16 -10.34
C TYR A 109 -7.41 -5.65 -10.62
N THR A 110 -6.26 -5.08 -10.98
CA THR A 110 -6.10 -3.68 -11.37
C THR A 110 -7.21 -3.23 -12.32
N PRO A 111 -7.85 -2.07 -12.11
CA PRO A 111 -8.95 -1.57 -12.94
C PRO A 111 -8.48 -1.03 -14.31
N TYR A 112 -7.81 -1.86 -15.11
CA TYR A 112 -7.36 -1.50 -16.46
C TYR A 112 -8.53 -1.22 -17.41
N GLN A 113 -9.61 -1.99 -17.30
CA GLN A 113 -10.87 -1.78 -18.00
C GLN A 113 -11.79 -0.98 -17.08
N ALA A 114 -11.85 0.34 -17.27
CA ALA A 114 -12.47 1.26 -16.32
C ALA A 114 -14.01 1.10 -16.29
N GLU A 115 -14.61 0.82 -17.43
CA GLU A 115 -16.05 0.71 -17.67
C GLU A 115 -16.69 -0.39 -16.80
N ILE A 116 -15.95 -1.48 -16.55
CA ILE A 116 -16.36 -2.61 -15.70
C ILE A 116 -15.68 -2.57 -14.32
N ALA A 117 -15.21 -1.39 -13.91
CA ALA A 117 -14.48 -1.20 -12.67
C ALA A 117 -14.91 0.01 -11.83
N GLN A 118 -15.99 0.70 -12.23
CA GLN A 118 -16.42 1.95 -11.60
C GLN A 118 -16.59 1.85 -10.08
N GLY A 119 -17.15 0.76 -9.55
CA GLY A 119 -17.36 0.62 -8.10
C GLY A 119 -16.06 0.67 -7.27
N ARG A 120 -15.02 -0.06 -7.68
CA ARG A 120 -13.72 0.00 -6.97
C ARG A 120 -12.95 1.29 -7.26
N LEU A 121 -13.12 1.87 -8.46
CA LEU A 121 -12.53 3.17 -8.79
C LEU A 121 -13.13 4.29 -7.93
N GLU A 122 -14.45 4.27 -7.72
CA GLU A 122 -15.14 5.21 -6.82
C GLU A 122 -14.65 5.07 -5.38
N MET A 123 -14.53 3.84 -4.87
CA MET A 123 -13.96 3.61 -3.53
C MET A 123 -12.52 4.12 -3.39
N LEU A 124 -11.72 4.08 -4.46
CA LEU A 124 -10.37 4.67 -4.47
C LEU A 124 -10.39 6.20 -4.57
N ILE A 125 -11.39 6.80 -5.23
CA ILE A 125 -11.64 8.25 -5.13
C ILE A 125 -12.00 8.63 -3.69
N ASN A 126 -12.85 7.84 -3.02
CA ASN A 126 -13.20 8.05 -1.62
C ASN A 126 -11.97 7.94 -0.71
N PHE A 127 -11.10 6.96 -0.95
CA PHE A 127 -9.81 6.86 -0.26
C PHE A 127 -8.95 8.11 -0.47
N GLN A 128 -8.72 8.51 -1.72
CA GLN A 128 -7.93 9.70 -2.04
C GLN A 128 -8.51 10.97 -1.38
N THR A 129 -9.83 11.13 -1.42
CA THR A 129 -10.53 12.28 -0.83
C THR A 129 -10.37 12.30 0.68
N MET A 130 -10.59 11.17 1.35
CA MET A 130 -10.36 11.03 2.79
C MET A 130 -8.92 11.41 3.17
N ILE A 131 -7.92 10.98 2.39
CA ILE A 131 -6.52 11.32 2.65
C ILE A 131 -6.30 12.83 2.45
N MET A 132 -6.77 13.42 1.35
CA MET A 132 -6.63 14.86 1.08
C MET A 132 -7.25 15.70 2.21
N ASP A 133 -8.46 15.37 2.63
CA ASP A 133 -9.19 16.09 3.69
C ASP A 133 -8.46 16.05 5.04
N LEU A 134 -7.97 14.88 5.46
CA LEU A 134 -7.29 14.71 6.75
C LEU A 134 -5.88 15.29 6.76
N THR A 135 -5.15 15.13 5.66
CA THR A 135 -3.76 15.62 5.56
C THR A 135 -3.68 17.11 5.21
N GLY A 136 -4.76 17.71 4.69
CA GLY A 136 -4.78 19.07 4.18
C GLY A 136 -4.02 19.23 2.85
N MET A 137 -3.80 18.14 2.12
CA MET A 137 -3.04 18.13 0.86
C MET A 137 -3.97 18.18 -0.36
N GLU A 138 -3.42 18.57 -1.50
CA GLU A 138 -4.21 18.87 -2.72
C GLU A 138 -4.47 17.64 -3.60
N ILE A 139 -3.59 16.63 -3.53
CA ILE A 139 -3.73 15.39 -4.30
C ILE A 139 -3.17 14.20 -3.52
N ALA A 140 -3.83 13.05 -3.61
CA ALA A 140 -3.37 11.78 -3.02
C ALA A 140 -3.39 10.66 -4.06
N ASN A 141 -2.54 9.65 -3.86
CA ASN A 141 -2.54 8.45 -4.69
C ASN A 141 -3.52 7.37 -4.19
N ALA A 142 -3.66 6.31 -4.97
CA ALA A 142 -4.55 5.18 -4.70
C ALA A 142 -3.86 4.06 -3.89
N SER A 143 -3.05 4.43 -2.89
CA SER A 143 -2.22 3.62 -1.99
C SER A 143 -0.78 3.29 -2.42
N LEU A 144 0.05 3.05 -1.40
CA LEU A 144 1.38 2.40 -1.46
C LEU A 144 1.41 1.14 -0.58
N LEU A 145 2.59 0.53 -0.44
CA LEU A 145 2.77 -0.78 0.20
C LEU A 145 2.70 -0.75 1.73
N ASP A 146 3.44 0.17 2.35
CA ASP A 146 3.52 0.40 3.80
C ASP A 146 4.11 1.79 4.07
N GLU A 147 4.13 2.22 5.34
CA GLU A 147 4.59 3.56 5.71
C GLU A 147 6.07 3.80 5.38
N GLY A 148 6.94 2.83 5.68
CA GLY A 148 8.38 2.95 5.44
C GLY A 148 8.69 3.13 3.95
N THR A 149 8.04 2.35 3.09
CA THR A 149 8.17 2.49 1.64
C THR A 149 7.56 3.79 1.13
N ALA A 150 6.44 4.26 1.69
CA ALA A 150 5.87 5.56 1.33
C ALA A 150 6.81 6.73 1.67
N ALA A 151 7.47 6.67 2.83
CA ALA A 151 8.46 7.66 3.23
C ALA A 151 9.71 7.64 2.33
N ALA A 152 10.17 6.44 1.92
CA ALA A 152 11.27 6.32 0.97
C ALA A 152 10.92 6.85 -0.43
N GLU A 153 9.67 6.69 -0.87
CA GLU A 153 9.17 7.29 -2.11
C GLU A 153 9.17 8.83 -2.02
N ALA A 154 8.88 9.41 -0.86
CA ALA A 154 8.97 10.87 -0.65
C ALA A 154 10.41 11.37 -0.82
N MET A 155 11.39 10.65 -0.23
CA MET A 155 12.81 10.95 -0.42
C MET A 155 13.21 10.88 -1.90
N SER A 156 12.83 9.81 -2.62
CA SER A 156 13.14 9.66 -4.05
C SER A 156 12.48 10.74 -4.92
N MET A 157 11.24 11.11 -4.58
CA MET A 157 10.51 12.19 -5.24
C MET A 157 11.21 13.54 -5.06
N PHE A 158 11.63 13.90 -3.84
CA PHE A 158 12.36 15.14 -3.57
C PHE A 158 13.74 15.16 -4.24
N MET A 159 14.44 14.02 -4.26
CA MET A 159 15.71 13.89 -4.97
C MET A 159 15.56 14.22 -6.46
N GLY A 160 14.43 13.86 -7.07
CA GLY A 160 14.09 14.18 -8.47
C GLY A 160 13.72 15.64 -8.72
N PHE A 161 13.46 16.44 -7.67
CA PHE A 161 13.13 17.85 -7.76
C PHE A 161 14.32 18.80 -7.59
N ARG A 162 15.47 18.27 -7.17
CA ARG A 162 16.72 19.01 -7.08
C ARG A 162 17.03 19.74 -8.38
N LYS A 163 17.18 21.06 -8.29
CA LYS A 163 17.49 21.97 -9.40
C LYS A 163 18.31 23.15 -8.88
N GLY A 164 18.89 23.96 -9.78
CA GLY A 164 19.64 25.17 -9.40
C GLY A 164 20.75 24.87 -8.38
N ALA A 165 20.78 25.63 -7.28
CA ALA A 165 21.74 25.48 -6.19
C ALA A 165 21.68 24.10 -5.51
N LYS A 166 20.52 23.44 -5.51
CA LYS A 166 20.32 22.11 -4.90
C LYS A 166 20.63 20.95 -5.83
N LYS A 167 21.08 21.19 -7.07
CA LYS A 167 21.31 20.12 -8.08
C LYS A 167 22.29 19.03 -7.60
N GLN A 168 23.25 19.41 -6.76
CA GLN A 168 24.27 18.49 -6.20
C GLN A 168 24.04 18.13 -4.73
N ALA A 169 22.93 18.58 -4.12
CA ALA A 169 22.62 18.33 -2.72
C ALA A 169 22.32 16.84 -2.49
N THR A 170 23.12 16.12 -1.71
CA THR A 170 22.98 14.68 -1.48
C THR A 170 22.37 14.31 -0.13
N LYS A 171 22.22 15.27 0.79
CA LYS A 171 21.75 15.01 2.14
C LYS A 171 20.23 15.02 2.23
N PHE A 172 19.68 14.01 2.89
CA PHE A 172 18.28 13.96 3.27
C PHE A 172 18.19 13.77 4.79
N PHE A 173 17.50 14.69 5.45
CA PHE A 173 17.33 14.65 6.89
C PHE A 173 16.19 13.71 7.28
N VAL A 174 16.35 12.95 8.35
CA VAL A 174 15.27 12.17 8.97
C VAL A 174 15.28 12.46 10.46
N ASP A 175 14.15 12.90 11.00
CA ASP A 175 14.01 13.09 12.44
C ASP A 175 14.23 11.75 13.15
N GLU A 176 15.11 11.74 14.16
CA GLU A 176 15.47 10.54 14.94
C GLU A 176 14.26 9.92 15.66
N ASN A 177 13.20 10.71 15.88
CA ASN A 177 11.94 10.24 16.46
C ASN A 177 10.96 9.67 15.43
N THR A 178 11.37 9.47 14.17
CA THR A 178 10.62 8.67 13.20
C THR A 178 10.61 7.20 13.63
N HIS A 179 9.57 6.44 13.29
CA HIS A 179 9.50 5.01 13.59
C HIS A 179 10.76 4.28 13.07
N PRO A 180 11.37 3.41 13.89
CA PRO A 180 12.68 2.83 13.55
C PRO A 180 12.64 2.02 12.26
N GLN A 181 11.56 1.27 12.00
CA GLN A 181 11.41 0.53 10.74
C GLN A 181 11.26 1.46 9.52
N THR A 182 10.72 2.66 9.70
CA THR A 182 10.62 3.67 8.64
C THR A 182 12.02 4.20 8.32
N ILE A 183 12.83 4.49 9.34
CA ILE A 183 14.24 4.88 9.19
C ILE A 183 15.03 3.79 8.45
N ASP A 184 14.91 2.51 8.86
CA ASP A 184 15.62 1.38 8.24
C ASP A 184 15.29 1.23 6.75
N VAL A 185 14.02 1.39 6.36
CA VAL A 185 13.59 1.31 4.96
C VAL A 185 14.14 2.48 4.15
N ILE A 186 14.12 3.70 4.69
CA ILE A 186 14.68 4.88 4.01
C ILE A 186 16.19 4.72 3.84
N GLN A 187 16.90 4.28 4.89
CA GLN A 187 18.32 3.94 4.83
C GLN A 187 18.64 2.95 3.73
N THR A 188 17.90 1.85 3.67
CA THR A 188 18.08 0.83 2.64
C THR A 188 17.87 1.41 1.24
N ARG A 189 16.88 2.29 1.07
CA ARG A 189 16.53 2.91 -0.23
C ARG A 189 17.49 4.04 -0.63
N ALA A 190 18.16 4.68 0.32
CA ALA A 190 19.11 5.76 0.08
C ALA A 190 20.44 5.24 -0.52
N ILE A 191 20.91 4.06 -0.08
CA ILE A 191 22.18 3.45 -0.51
C ILE A 191 22.33 3.37 -2.04
N PRO A 192 21.42 2.72 -2.80
CA PRO A 192 21.62 2.52 -4.24
C PRO A 192 21.50 3.81 -5.07
N ILE A 193 20.91 4.87 -4.52
CA ILE A 193 20.73 6.15 -5.19
C ILE A 193 21.73 7.23 -4.72
N GLY A 194 22.64 6.88 -3.80
CA GLY A 194 23.70 7.77 -3.32
C GLY A 194 23.19 8.96 -2.49
N VAL A 195 22.11 8.76 -1.73
CA VAL A 195 21.63 9.74 -0.75
C VAL A 195 22.34 9.53 0.59
N GLU A 196 22.87 10.61 1.15
CA GLU A 196 23.42 10.65 2.51
C GLU A 196 22.29 10.94 3.48
N LEU A 197 21.97 10.00 4.37
CA LEU A 197 20.97 10.25 5.41
C LEU A 197 21.62 10.84 6.65
N VAL A 198 21.06 11.96 7.09
CA VAL A 198 21.37 12.56 8.38
C VAL A 198 20.20 12.28 9.31
N ILE A 199 20.42 11.43 10.31
CA ILE A 199 19.43 11.09 11.32
C ILE A 199 19.80 11.84 12.59
N ASP A 200 18.96 12.79 12.98
CA ASP A 200 19.19 13.59 14.17
C ASP A 200 17.88 14.19 14.68
N SER A 201 17.90 14.83 15.84
CA SER A 201 16.79 15.64 16.35
C SER A 201 16.45 16.75 15.36
N VAL A 202 15.16 16.95 15.07
CA VAL A 202 14.69 18.07 14.24
C VAL A 202 15.16 19.45 14.73
N ASP A 203 15.46 19.61 16.02
CA ASP A 203 16.00 20.87 16.58
C ASP A 203 17.45 21.15 16.16
N ARG A 204 18.16 20.13 15.64
CA ARG A 204 19.52 20.21 15.10
C ARG A 204 19.56 20.28 13.57
N LEU A 205 18.41 20.35 12.90
CA LEU A 205 18.34 20.53 11.45
C LEU A 205 18.86 21.92 11.04
N ASP A 206 20.08 21.97 10.52
CA ASP A 206 20.65 23.15 9.88
C ASP A 206 20.19 23.25 8.42
N VAL A 207 19.04 23.91 8.20
CA VAL A 207 18.49 24.14 6.86
C VAL A 207 19.38 25.00 5.96
N SER A 208 20.37 25.73 6.52
CA SER A 208 21.30 26.54 5.75
C SER A 208 22.40 25.72 5.06
N ASP A 209 22.61 24.46 5.49
CA ASP A 209 23.50 23.54 4.79
C ASP A 209 22.93 23.24 3.39
N THR A 210 23.63 23.76 2.38
CA THR A 210 23.27 23.61 0.97
C THR A 210 23.24 22.15 0.49
N GLY A 211 23.81 21.23 1.26
CA GLY A 211 23.78 19.79 1.02
C GLY A 211 22.40 19.15 1.22
N TYR A 212 21.49 19.76 1.98
CA TYR A 212 20.13 19.23 2.17
C TYR A 212 19.21 19.53 0.99
N PHE A 213 18.51 18.50 0.51
CA PHE A 213 17.44 18.66 -0.49
C PHE A 213 16.05 18.36 0.06
N GLY A 214 15.96 17.67 1.20
CA GLY A 214 14.69 17.40 1.84
C GLY A 214 14.84 16.84 3.25
N ALA A 215 13.72 16.80 3.95
CA ALA A 215 13.59 16.26 5.29
C ALA A 215 12.33 15.39 5.43
N LEU A 216 12.40 14.36 6.27
CA LEU A 216 11.26 13.64 6.80
C LEU A 216 11.15 13.88 8.30
N ILE A 217 9.96 14.28 8.75
CA ILE A 217 9.64 14.46 10.17
C ILE A 217 8.39 13.65 10.48
N GLN A 218 8.33 12.99 11.63
CA GLN A 218 7.12 12.26 12.05
C GLN A 218 6.31 13.08 13.05
N ASN A 219 4.99 13.17 12.86
CA ASN A 219 4.10 13.93 13.74
C ASN A 219 2.68 13.32 13.78
N PRO A 220 2.22 12.76 14.92
CA PRO A 220 2.95 12.59 16.17
C PRO A 220 4.17 11.66 16.00
N ASP A 221 5.24 11.94 16.74
CA ASP A 221 6.49 11.17 16.65
C ASP A 221 6.35 9.76 17.25
N THR A 222 7.39 8.93 17.15
CA THR A 222 7.35 7.53 17.63
C THR A 222 7.15 7.39 19.13
N PHE A 223 7.36 8.47 19.90
CA PHE A 223 7.16 8.53 21.35
C PHE A 223 5.81 9.20 21.71
N GLY A 224 5.04 9.64 20.71
CA GLY A 224 3.74 10.25 20.86
C GLY A 224 3.76 11.76 21.03
N ASN A 225 4.91 12.43 20.87
CA ASN A 225 4.97 13.88 20.96
C ASN A 225 4.33 14.53 19.73
N VAL A 226 3.61 15.63 19.96
CA VAL A 226 3.02 16.46 18.90
C VAL A 226 3.77 17.78 18.86
N ARG A 227 4.21 18.19 17.67
CA ARG A 227 4.90 19.47 17.45
C ARG A 227 4.18 20.30 16.39
N ASP A 228 4.19 21.62 16.56
CA ASP A 228 3.87 22.52 15.45
C ASP A 228 5.10 22.64 14.55
N LEU A 229 5.01 22.13 13.33
CA LEU A 229 6.12 22.09 12.39
C LEU A 229 6.19 23.34 11.49
N THR A 230 5.28 24.30 11.65
CA THR A 230 5.17 25.47 10.76
C THR A 230 6.51 26.21 10.64
N ALA A 231 7.15 26.54 11.77
CA ALA A 231 8.41 27.29 11.76
C ALA A 231 9.58 26.53 11.11
N VAL A 232 9.70 25.22 11.32
CA VAL A 232 10.78 24.43 10.71
C VAL A 232 10.54 24.21 9.22
N ILE A 233 9.28 24.07 8.79
CA ILE A 233 8.92 23.96 7.37
C ILE A 233 9.17 25.29 6.65
N ASP A 234 8.77 26.42 7.24
CA ASP A 234 9.02 27.74 6.65
C ASP A 234 10.52 27.99 6.46
N ALA A 235 11.34 27.69 7.48
CA ALA A 235 12.80 27.82 7.39
C ALA A 235 13.43 26.88 6.35
N ALA A 236 12.89 25.67 6.19
CA ALA A 236 13.31 24.73 5.15
C ALA A 236 13.00 25.29 3.75
N HIS A 237 11.80 25.84 3.55
CA HIS A 237 11.38 26.46 2.29
C HIS A 237 12.19 27.69 1.92
N GLU A 238 12.57 28.53 2.88
CA GLU A 238 13.49 29.67 2.66
C GLU A 238 14.85 29.22 2.09
N ASN A 239 15.23 27.96 2.31
CA ASN A 239 16.48 27.36 1.86
C ASN A 239 16.30 26.30 0.76
N ASP A 240 15.16 26.29 0.04
CA ASP A 240 14.84 25.32 -1.02
C ASP A 240 14.93 23.83 -0.57
N VAL A 241 14.58 23.54 0.69
CA VAL A 241 14.51 22.19 1.27
C VAL A 241 13.04 21.77 1.39
N LEU A 242 12.67 20.64 0.77
CA LEU A 242 11.30 20.12 0.81
C LEU A 242 11.05 19.28 2.06
N VAL A 243 9.84 19.34 2.63
CA VAL A 243 9.51 18.61 3.87
C VAL A 243 8.38 17.60 3.65
N ALA A 244 8.68 16.34 3.99
CA ALA A 244 7.70 15.28 4.09
C ALA A 244 7.34 15.05 5.56
N VAL A 245 6.05 14.80 5.84
CA VAL A 245 5.58 14.47 7.19
C VAL A 245 4.98 13.07 7.21
N ALA A 246 5.52 12.18 8.04
CA ALA A 246 4.88 10.92 8.37
C ALA A 246 3.85 11.15 9.49
N SER A 247 2.60 10.72 9.30
CA SER A 247 1.49 11.07 10.18
C SER A 247 0.47 9.94 10.36
N ASP A 248 -0.32 10.03 11.42
CA ASP A 248 -1.41 9.10 11.75
C ASP A 248 -2.79 9.70 11.40
N LEU A 249 -3.60 9.02 10.58
CA LEU A 249 -4.90 9.54 10.13
C LEU A 249 -5.91 9.78 11.25
N LEU A 250 -5.86 8.99 12.34
CA LEU A 250 -6.77 9.19 13.46
C LEU A 250 -6.33 10.41 14.29
N ALA A 251 -5.02 10.59 14.49
CA ALA A 251 -4.49 11.79 15.13
C ALA A 251 -4.91 13.06 14.37
N LEU A 252 -4.87 13.03 13.03
CA LEU A 252 -5.31 14.12 12.16
C LEU A 252 -6.79 14.51 12.30
N THR A 253 -7.62 13.71 12.98
CA THR A 253 -9.00 14.10 13.29
C THR A 253 -9.10 15.13 14.42
N VAL A 254 -8.03 15.32 15.20
CA VAL A 254 -7.97 16.22 16.37
C VAL A 254 -6.80 17.22 16.33
N MET A 255 -5.77 16.98 15.52
CA MET A 255 -4.62 17.89 15.38
C MET A 255 -4.69 18.74 14.11
N LYS A 256 -3.93 19.84 14.09
CA LYS A 256 -3.69 20.63 12.87
C LYS A 256 -3.00 19.74 11.82
N SER A 257 -3.48 19.76 10.59
CA SER A 257 -2.95 18.90 9.53
C SER A 257 -1.57 19.36 9.02
N PRO A 258 -0.70 18.45 8.56
CA PRO A 258 0.60 18.82 8.02
C PRO A 258 0.53 19.74 6.81
N GLY A 259 -0.49 19.60 5.94
CA GLY A 259 -0.72 20.53 4.84
C GLY A 259 -0.98 21.96 5.31
N ALA A 260 -1.73 22.14 6.41
CA ALA A 260 -1.93 23.44 7.05
C ALA A 260 -0.69 23.98 7.78
N MET A 261 0.33 23.15 8.01
CA MET A 261 1.65 23.55 8.50
C MET A 261 2.65 23.79 7.36
N GLY A 262 2.26 23.57 6.10
CA GLY A 262 3.10 23.82 4.93
C GLY A 262 3.84 22.61 4.36
N ALA A 263 3.57 21.38 4.82
CA ALA A 263 4.24 20.19 4.31
C ALA A 263 4.09 20.04 2.77
N ASP A 264 5.11 19.46 2.12
CA ASP A 264 5.11 19.20 0.67
C ASP A 264 4.57 17.82 0.33
N VAL A 265 4.81 16.86 1.22
CA VAL A 265 4.33 15.48 1.14
C VAL A 265 3.87 15.03 2.53
N VAL A 266 2.79 14.25 2.58
CA VAL A 266 2.32 13.58 3.79
C VAL A 266 2.17 12.10 3.50
N VAL A 267 2.76 11.27 4.35
CA VAL A 267 2.75 9.81 4.25
C VAL A 267 2.32 9.18 5.56
N GLY A 268 1.98 7.90 5.51
CA GLY A 268 1.62 7.12 6.69
C GLY A 268 0.87 5.87 6.31
N THR A 269 0.35 5.16 7.31
CA THR A 269 -0.54 4.03 7.12
C THR A 269 -2.00 4.38 7.37
N SER A 270 -2.91 3.78 6.60
CA SER A 270 -4.35 3.83 6.88
C SER A 270 -4.84 2.66 7.76
N GLN A 271 -3.93 1.83 8.29
CA GLN A 271 -4.25 0.59 9.01
C GLN A 271 -5.34 0.75 10.06
N ARG A 272 -5.20 1.73 10.95
CA ARG A 272 -6.11 1.88 12.09
C ARG A 272 -7.51 2.37 11.71
N PHE A 273 -7.76 2.65 10.43
CA PHE A 273 -9.10 2.83 9.88
C PHE A 273 -9.71 1.48 9.49
N GLY A 274 -9.88 0.63 10.50
CA GLY A 274 -10.63 -0.62 10.37
C GLY A 274 -9.91 -1.79 9.74
N VAL A 275 -8.60 -1.74 9.49
CA VAL A 275 -7.84 -2.90 8.98
C VAL A 275 -7.13 -3.62 10.14
N PRO A 276 -7.27 -4.94 10.33
CA PRO A 276 -6.59 -5.67 11.40
C PRO A 276 -5.06 -5.52 11.33
N MET A 277 -4.36 -5.58 12.47
CA MET A 277 -2.89 -5.47 12.52
C MET A 277 -2.16 -6.51 11.66
N GLY A 278 -2.75 -7.68 11.44
CA GLY A 278 -2.28 -8.65 10.44
C GLY A 278 -0.84 -9.18 10.66
N PHE A 279 -0.28 -9.02 11.86
CA PHE A 279 1.13 -9.30 12.14
C PHE A 279 2.09 -8.63 11.14
N GLY A 280 1.75 -7.41 10.72
CA GLY A 280 2.56 -6.57 9.81
C GLY A 280 1.80 -6.11 8.55
N GLY A 281 0.72 -6.79 8.15
CA GLY A 281 -0.03 -6.40 6.96
C GLY A 281 -1.04 -7.44 6.48
N PRO A 282 -1.67 -7.20 5.31
CA PRO A 282 -1.46 -6.04 4.44
C PRO A 282 -2.19 -4.78 4.93
N HIS A 283 -1.61 -3.60 4.68
CA HIS A 283 -2.21 -2.29 4.99
C HIS A 283 -1.97 -1.31 3.86
N ALA A 284 -2.93 -0.46 3.51
CA ALA A 284 -2.71 0.59 2.54
C ALA A 284 -1.98 1.77 3.18
N ALA A 285 -0.75 2.02 2.73
CA ALA A 285 -0.11 3.30 3.00
C ALA A 285 -0.68 4.40 2.12
N PHE A 286 -0.73 5.61 2.63
CA PHE A 286 -1.15 6.78 1.88
C PHE A 286 0.03 7.66 1.51
N PHE A 287 -0.10 8.37 0.40
CA PHE A 287 0.85 9.37 -0.07
C PHE A 287 0.08 10.53 -0.66
N ALA A 288 0.20 11.70 -0.03
CA ALA A 288 -0.46 12.92 -0.46
C ALA A 288 0.54 14.05 -0.63
N THR A 289 0.29 14.96 -1.57
CA THR A 289 1.24 16.00 -1.95
C THR A 289 0.51 17.21 -2.56
N ARG A 290 1.27 18.23 -2.96
CA ARG A 290 0.77 19.41 -3.68
C ARG A 290 0.47 19.04 -5.15
N GLU A 291 -0.56 19.65 -5.73
CA GLU A 291 -1.01 19.44 -7.11
C GLU A 291 0.12 19.77 -8.12
N ALA A 292 0.98 20.74 -7.78
CA ALA A 292 2.18 21.08 -8.54
C ALA A 292 3.10 19.87 -8.81
N TYR A 293 3.03 18.84 -7.96
CA TYR A 293 3.89 17.66 -8.02
C TYR A 293 3.23 16.41 -8.61
N LYS A 294 2.00 16.52 -9.14
CA LYS A 294 1.22 15.38 -9.65
C LYS A 294 1.91 14.48 -10.68
N ARG A 295 2.89 15.02 -11.41
CA ARG A 295 3.67 14.28 -12.43
C ARG A 295 4.74 13.35 -11.82
N ASN A 296 4.98 13.43 -10.52
CA ASN A 296 6.03 12.71 -9.82
C ASN A 296 5.51 11.79 -8.71
N ILE A 297 4.20 11.82 -8.44
CA ILE A 297 3.55 10.96 -7.46
C ILE A 297 3.81 9.48 -7.83
N PRO A 298 4.22 8.62 -6.87
CA PRO A 298 4.38 7.19 -7.08
C PRO A 298 3.03 6.48 -7.16
N GLY A 299 2.97 5.42 -7.95
CA GLY A 299 1.79 4.56 -8.05
C GLY A 299 0.59 5.17 -8.77
N ARG A 300 -0.57 4.55 -8.56
CA ARG A 300 -1.81 4.86 -9.30
C ARG A 300 -2.49 6.09 -8.70
N ILE A 301 -3.17 6.86 -9.55
CA ILE A 301 -4.09 7.92 -9.14
C ILE A 301 -5.38 7.70 -9.91
N ILE A 302 -6.52 7.74 -9.23
CA ILE A 302 -7.83 7.71 -9.86
C ILE A 302 -8.29 9.15 -10.08
N GLY A 303 -8.76 9.44 -11.30
CA GLY A 303 -9.28 10.74 -11.68
C GLY A 303 -10.70 10.63 -12.21
N VAL A 304 -11.44 11.73 -12.08
CA VAL A 304 -12.74 11.92 -12.74
C VAL A 304 -12.51 12.32 -14.20
N SER A 305 -13.29 11.73 -15.08
CA SER A 305 -13.32 11.97 -16.52
C SER A 305 -14.79 11.99 -16.97
N ILE A 306 -15.01 12.05 -18.27
CA ILE A 306 -16.32 11.83 -18.91
C ILE A 306 -16.27 10.58 -19.79
N ASP A 307 -17.40 9.91 -19.94
CA ASP A 307 -17.61 8.82 -20.91
C ASP A 307 -18.04 9.36 -22.30
N ALA A 308 -18.35 8.45 -23.22
CA ALA A 308 -18.79 8.80 -24.58
C ALA A 308 -20.16 9.51 -24.63
N GLU A 309 -20.98 9.40 -23.59
CA GLU A 309 -22.28 10.07 -23.46
C GLU A 309 -22.16 11.40 -22.68
N GLY A 310 -20.94 11.79 -22.26
CA GLY A 310 -20.68 12.99 -21.49
C GLY A 310 -20.97 12.86 -19.99
N LYS A 311 -21.20 11.65 -19.48
CA LYS A 311 -21.45 11.40 -18.05
C LYS A 311 -20.14 11.31 -17.27
N PRO A 312 -20.08 11.80 -16.02
CA PRO A 312 -18.92 11.60 -15.17
C PRO A 312 -18.58 10.12 -14.97
N ALA A 313 -17.32 9.76 -15.13
CA ALA A 313 -16.80 8.41 -14.94
C ALA A 313 -15.39 8.44 -14.37
N TYR A 314 -14.99 7.42 -13.63
CA TYR A 314 -13.67 7.32 -13.01
C TYR A 314 -12.71 6.50 -13.88
N ARG A 315 -11.43 6.85 -13.86
CA ARG A 315 -10.36 6.04 -14.50
C ARG A 315 -9.01 6.26 -13.82
N MET A 316 -8.05 5.38 -14.12
CA MET A 316 -6.66 5.67 -13.80
C MET A 316 -6.15 6.86 -14.63
N ALA A 317 -5.58 7.84 -13.93
CA ALA A 317 -5.10 9.11 -14.47
C ALA A 317 -3.56 9.18 -14.46
N LEU A 318 -3.00 9.92 -15.41
CA LEU A 318 -1.55 10.16 -15.53
C LEU A 318 -0.72 8.86 -15.54
N GLN A 319 -1.21 7.82 -16.21
CA GLN A 319 -0.58 6.48 -16.21
C GLN A 319 0.82 6.46 -16.83
N THR A 320 1.20 7.49 -17.60
CA THR A 320 2.56 7.64 -18.13
C THR A 320 3.60 7.73 -17.02
N ARG A 321 3.24 7.98 -15.75
CA ARG A 321 4.17 7.93 -14.61
C ARG A 321 4.59 6.51 -14.22
N GLU A 322 3.82 5.51 -14.61
CA GLU A 322 3.92 4.14 -14.09
C GLU A 322 4.86 3.25 -14.92
N GLN A 323 5.36 2.19 -14.27
CA GLN A 323 6.35 1.26 -14.83
C GLN A 323 5.93 0.61 -16.16
N HIS A 324 4.63 0.36 -16.37
CA HIS A 324 4.16 -0.33 -17.58
C HIS A 324 4.25 0.54 -18.84
N ILE A 325 4.42 1.86 -18.69
CA ILE A 325 4.65 2.80 -19.79
C ILE A 325 6.10 3.29 -19.79
N ARG A 326 6.60 3.79 -18.65
CA ARG A 326 7.92 4.44 -18.59
C ARG A 326 9.07 3.55 -18.14
N ARG A 327 8.80 2.32 -17.69
CA ARG A 327 9.80 1.33 -17.29
C ARG A 327 10.82 1.94 -16.31
N GLU A 328 12.10 1.95 -16.64
CA GLU A 328 13.17 2.52 -15.81
C GLU A 328 13.07 4.04 -15.59
N LYS A 329 12.28 4.75 -16.41
CA LYS A 329 12.00 6.19 -16.26
C LYS A 329 10.70 6.49 -15.52
N ALA A 330 10.05 5.47 -14.96
CA ALA A 330 8.86 5.63 -14.14
C ALA A 330 9.20 6.35 -12.82
N THR A 331 8.16 6.86 -12.17
CA THR A 331 8.27 7.52 -10.86
C THR A 331 8.62 6.55 -9.73
N SER A 332 8.22 5.28 -9.87
CA SER A 332 8.48 4.19 -8.93
C SER A 332 8.36 2.85 -9.67
N ASN A 333 8.90 1.78 -9.09
CA ASN A 333 8.75 0.41 -9.57
C ASN A 333 7.43 -0.25 -9.12
N ILE A 334 6.62 0.42 -8.29
CA ILE A 334 5.37 -0.14 -7.76
C ILE A 334 4.39 -0.54 -8.90
N CYS A 335 3.74 -1.68 -8.73
CA CYS A 335 2.74 -2.20 -9.67
C CYS A 335 1.49 -2.69 -8.92
N THR A 336 1.60 -3.83 -8.23
CA THR A 336 0.63 -4.21 -7.20
C THR A 336 0.80 -3.29 -6.01
N ALA A 337 -0.31 -2.73 -5.53
CA ALA A 337 -0.38 -1.92 -4.33
C ALA A 337 -1.43 -2.55 -3.38
N GLN A 338 -2.07 -1.75 -2.52
CA GLN A 338 -2.92 -2.25 -1.44
C GLN A 338 -4.39 -1.85 -1.62
N VAL A 339 -4.91 -2.04 -2.84
CA VAL A 339 -6.25 -1.57 -3.27
C VAL A 339 -7.36 -2.07 -2.34
N LEU A 340 -7.42 -3.36 -2.02
CA LEU A 340 -8.48 -3.90 -1.16
C LEU A 340 -8.49 -3.25 0.23
N LEU A 341 -7.31 -2.95 0.77
CA LEU A 341 -7.16 -2.36 2.09
C LEU A 341 -7.46 -0.86 2.06
N ALA A 342 -7.12 -0.16 0.98
CA ALA A 342 -7.55 1.20 0.74
C ALA A 342 -9.09 1.29 0.66
N VAL A 343 -9.75 0.31 0.01
CA VAL A 343 -11.22 0.20 -0.02
C VAL A 343 -11.80 0.00 1.38
N ILE A 344 -11.20 -0.84 2.21
CA ILE A 344 -11.64 -1.05 3.61
C ILE A 344 -11.49 0.24 4.42
N SER A 345 -10.35 0.94 4.33
CA SER A 345 -10.12 2.20 5.04
C SER A 345 -11.08 3.31 4.59
N ALA A 346 -11.36 3.40 3.29
CA ALA A 346 -12.37 4.32 2.76
C ALA A 346 -13.79 3.96 3.26
N ALA A 347 -14.16 2.67 3.25
CA ALA A 347 -15.44 2.21 3.78
C ALA A 347 -15.58 2.50 5.28
N TYR A 348 -14.50 2.37 6.04
CA TYR A 348 -14.45 2.73 7.47
C TYR A 348 -14.75 4.22 7.67
N ALA A 349 -14.08 5.09 6.91
CA ALA A 349 -14.29 6.53 6.98
C ALA A 349 -15.71 6.93 6.56
N LEU A 350 -16.26 6.32 5.51
CA LEU A 350 -17.65 6.52 5.08
C LEU A 350 -18.65 6.07 6.15
N TYR A 351 -18.41 4.91 6.78
CA TYR A 351 -19.28 4.35 7.79
C TYR A 351 -19.36 5.22 9.06
N HIS A 352 -18.23 5.80 9.47
CA HIS A 352 -18.17 6.66 10.66
C HIS A 352 -18.49 8.13 10.36
N GLY A 353 -18.16 8.62 9.17
CA GLY A 353 -18.18 10.03 8.82
C GLY A 353 -17.22 10.87 9.66
N PRO A 354 -17.05 12.17 9.34
CA PRO A 354 -16.08 13.03 10.03
C PRO A 354 -16.36 13.16 11.53
N LYS A 355 -17.63 13.21 11.94
CA LYS A 355 -18.02 13.28 13.36
C LYS A 355 -17.71 11.99 14.12
N GLY A 356 -17.89 10.84 13.48
CA GLY A 356 -17.58 9.54 14.08
C GLY A 356 -16.08 9.35 14.24
N LEU A 357 -15.31 9.64 13.19
CA LEU A 357 -13.85 9.57 13.23
C LEU A 357 -13.27 10.49 14.30
N ARG A 358 -13.72 11.77 14.35
CA ARG A 358 -13.31 12.70 15.39
C ARG A 358 -13.66 12.23 16.80
N ARG A 359 -14.85 11.65 17.01
CA ARG A 359 -15.23 11.07 18.32
C ARG A 359 -14.29 9.93 18.72
N ILE A 360 -13.88 9.10 17.77
CA ILE A 360 -12.91 8.02 18.02
C ILE A 360 -11.55 8.63 18.38
N GLY A 361 -11.09 9.63 17.64
CA GLY A 361 -9.84 10.34 17.91
C GLY A 361 -9.83 11.01 19.28
N GLU A 362 -10.86 11.78 19.62
CA GLU A 362 -11.02 12.45 20.92
C GLU A 362 -11.08 11.44 22.08
N ARG A 363 -11.77 10.31 21.87
CA ARG A 363 -11.81 9.24 22.88
C ARG A 363 -10.44 8.60 23.09
N VAL A 364 -9.69 8.33 22.03
CA VAL A 364 -8.34 7.74 22.14
C VAL A 364 -7.37 8.73 22.78
N TYR A 365 -7.47 10.01 22.45
CA TYR A 365 -6.62 11.07 23.03
C TYR A 365 -6.89 11.30 24.53
N GLY A 366 -8.14 11.14 24.98
CA GLY A 366 -8.52 11.33 26.38
C GLY A 366 -8.30 10.12 27.30
N LEU A 367 -7.90 8.98 26.75
CA LEU A 367 -7.52 7.76 27.49
C LEU A 367 -6.01 7.74 27.70
#